data_AF-A0A316GSZ2-F1
#
_entry.id   AF-A0A316GSZ2-F1
#
_cell.length_a   1.000
_cell.length_b   1.000
_cell.length_c   1.000
_cell.angle_alpha   90.00
_cell.angle_beta   90.00
_cell.angle_gamma   90.00
#
_symmetry.space_group_name_H-M   'P 1'
#
loop_
_entity.id
_entity.type
_entity.pdbx_description
1 polymer ?
#
loop_
_entity_poly.entity_id
_entity_poly.type
_entity_poly.pdbx_seq_one_letter_code
_entity_poly.pdbx_strand_id
1 'polypeptide(L)'
;MPQYLVVAGPNGAGKSTFSQHFSRPGALIFDPDEQKYKVEKQYPDISQEALESEVTRKYNAFELKALGSQLHLTVETNLRNDFLADRAEFFHEHGYETRLIYMLLPDLSTSMDRVNLRVKQKGHFVDADSIKTNFEKGLENLVSIAHRFDQLMILSGANTSLEKTQPQLLLTVKDQNIAQKAINVPLWCLDIVQNIEELFSSNNLTRGRSRD
;
A
#
# COMPACT_ATOMS: atom_id res chain seq x y z
N MET A 1 -2.60 10.53 -18.87
CA MET A 1 -3.47 9.74 -17.99
C MET A 1 -3.00 9.92 -16.55
N PRO A 2 -3.86 10.43 -15.65
CA PRO A 2 -3.54 10.53 -14.23
C PRO A 2 -3.43 9.14 -13.58
N GLN A 3 -2.93 9.08 -12.34
CA GLN A 3 -2.62 7.83 -11.66
C GLN A 3 -3.20 7.88 -10.26
N TYR A 4 -3.86 6.79 -9.86
CA TYR A 4 -4.23 6.51 -8.49
C TYR A 4 -3.33 5.39 -7.97
N LEU A 5 -2.41 5.75 -7.07
CA LEU A 5 -1.39 4.85 -6.52
C LEU A 5 -1.70 4.56 -5.06
N VAL A 6 -1.84 3.29 -4.71
CA VAL A 6 -1.90 2.84 -3.32
C VAL A 6 -0.55 2.25 -2.95
N VAL A 7 0.07 2.77 -1.88
CA VAL A 7 1.31 2.22 -1.30
C VAL A 7 0.97 1.57 0.03
N ALA A 8 1.00 0.24 0.03
CA ALA A 8 0.56 -0.62 1.11
C ALA A 8 1.71 -1.41 1.73
N GLY A 9 1.49 -1.95 2.93
CA GLY A 9 2.44 -2.79 3.66
C GLY A 9 2.37 -2.55 5.18
N PRO A 10 3.03 -3.38 5.99
CA PRO A 10 3.04 -3.22 7.44
C PRO A 10 3.74 -1.93 7.89
N ASN A 11 3.61 -1.60 9.17
CA ASN A 11 4.42 -0.57 9.79
C ASN A 11 5.92 -0.89 9.62
N GLY A 12 6.77 0.14 9.52
CA GLY A 12 8.20 -0.05 9.33
C GLY A 12 8.63 -0.57 7.93
N ALA A 13 7.69 -0.84 7.01
CA ALA A 13 8.02 -1.32 5.66
C ALA A 13 8.73 -0.26 4.79
N GLY A 14 8.66 1.02 5.15
CA GLY A 14 9.26 2.14 4.41
C GLY A 14 8.29 2.92 3.53
N LYS A 15 6.98 2.67 3.65
CA LYS A 15 5.92 3.28 2.81
C LYS A 15 6.10 4.78 2.59
N SER A 16 6.34 5.57 3.63
CA SER A 16 6.46 7.03 3.50
C SER A 16 7.68 7.52 2.74
N THR A 17 8.76 6.75 2.76
CA THR A 17 9.94 7.01 1.91
C THR A 17 9.64 6.64 0.46
N PHE A 18 8.94 5.53 0.25
CA PHE A 18 8.71 4.98 -1.07
C PHE A 18 7.51 5.59 -1.79
N SER A 19 6.50 6.08 -1.09
CA SER A 19 5.40 6.86 -1.66
C SER A 19 5.96 8.05 -2.42
N GLN A 20 6.84 8.84 -1.80
CA GLN A 20 7.52 9.95 -2.48
C GLN A 20 8.33 9.53 -3.71
N HIS A 21 8.98 8.36 -3.66
CA HIS A 21 9.81 7.86 -4.76
C HIS A 21 9.00 7.31 -5.93
N PHE A 22 7.90 6.60 -5.65
CA PHE A 22 7.07 5.95 -6.65
C PHE A 22 5.93 6.84 -7.17
N SER A 23 5.57 7.90 -6.44
CA SER A 23 4.64 8.92 -6.92
C SER A 23 5.20 9.62 -8.15
N ARG A 24 4.32 9.84 -9.13
CA ARG A 24 4.65 10.71 -10.27
C ARG A 24 4.86 12.16 -9.80
N PRO A 25 5.70 12.95 -10.49
CA PRO A 25 5.92 14.35 -10.15
C PRO A 25 4.60 15.13 -10.03
N GLY A 26 4.44 15.90 -8.96
CA GLY A 26 3.23 16.69 -8.70
C GLY A 26 2.05 15.90 -8.13
N ALA A 27 2.23 14.62 -7.77
CA ALA A 27 1.19 13.85 -7.10
C ALA A 27 0.80 14.47 -5.74
N LEU A 28 -0.49 14.42 -5.45
CA LEU A 28 -0.99 14.58 -4.09
C LEU A 28 -0.65 13.30 -3.33
N ILE A 29 -0.02 13.40 -2.16
CA ILE A 29 0.31 12.25 -1.31
C ILE A 29 -0.51 12.36 -0.02
N PHE A 30 -1.34 11.35 0.22
CA PHE A 30 -2.15 11.23 1.42
C PHE A 30 -1.61 10.12 2.32
N ASP A 31 -1.01 10.51 3.44
CA ASP A 31 -0.64 9.61 4.54
C ASP A 31 -1.63 9.79 5.69
N PRO A 32 -2.50 8.79 5.98
CA PRO A 32 -3.45 8.86 7.08
C PRO A 32 -2.81 9.07 8.44
N ASP A 33 -1.63 8.48 8.71
CA ASP A 33 -0.94 8.61 9.99
C ASP A 33 -0.39 10.04 10.16
N GLU A 34 0.15 10.62 9.09
CA GLU A 34 0.58 12.01 9.08
C GLU A 34 -0.60 12.97 9.28
N GLN A 35 -1.75 12.71 8.65
CA GLN A 35 -2.95 13.52 8.85
C GLN A 35 -3.48 13.42 10.28
N LYS A 36 -3.53 12.21 10.87
CA LYS A 36 -3.92 12.01 12.26
C LYS A 36 -3.05 12.85 13.19
N TYR A 37 -1.73 12.74 13.05
CA TYR A 37 -0.81 13.50 13.88
C TYR A 37 -1.00 15.02 13.76
N LYS A 38 -1.19 15.53 12.54
CA LYS A 38 -1.44 16.96 12.32
C LYS A 38 -2.70 17.43 13.04
N VAL A 39 -3.77 16.63 13.01
CA VAL A 39 -5.04 16.95 13.67
C VAL A 39 -4.90 16.86 15.19
N GLU A 40 -4.31 15.80 15.73
CA GLU A 40 -4.07 15.63 17.17
C GLU A 40 -3.20 16.76 17.75
N LYS A 41 -2.17 17.18 17.00
CA LYS A 41 -1.34 18.32 17.41
C LYS A 41 -2.11 19.64 17.45
N GLN A 42 -3.10 19.80 16.56
CA GLN A 42 -3.97 20.98 16.53
C GLN A 42 -5.06 20.92 17.61
N TYR A 43 -5.57 19.72 17.92
CA TYR A 43 -6.65 19.47 18.86
C TYR A 43 -6.28 18.31 19.80
N PRO A 44 -5.51 18.56 20.88
CA PRO A 44 -4.99 17.51 21.75
C PRO A 44 -6.05 16.64 22.44
N ASP A 45 -7.24 17.20 22.68
CA ASP A 45 -8.37 16.52 23.36
C ASP A 45 -9.44 15.99 22.38
N ILE A 46 -9.11 15.89 21.08
CA ILE A 46 -10.05 15.37 20.08
C ILE A 46 -10.43 13.92 20.37
N SER A 47 -11.71 13.59 20.25
CA SER A 47 -12.14 12.19 20.36
C SER A 47 -11.65 11.38 19.14
N GLN A 48 -11.47 10.07 19.33
CA GLN A 48 -11.09 9.18 18.23
C GLN A 48 -12.06 9.26 17.04
N GLU A 49 -13.37 9.31 17.30
CA GLU A 49 -14.40 9.43 16.27
C GLU A 49 -14.26 10.75 15.48
N ALA A 50 -14.05 11.87 16.17
CA ALA A 50 -13.86 13.16 15.51
C ALA A 50 -12.54 13.21 14.71
N LEU A 51 -11.49 12.58 15.21
CA LEU A 51 -10.22 12.43 14.51
C LEU A 51 -10.38 11.63 13.21
N GLU A 52 -11.04 10.47 13.27
CA GLU A 52 -11.32 9.63 12.10
C GLU A 52 -12.20 10.34 11.07
N SER A 53 -13.21 11.08 11.53
CA SER A 53 -14.08 11.90 10.68
C SER A 53 -13.30 13.00 9.97
N GLU A 54 -12.42 13.73 10.67
CA GLU A 54 -11.60 14.78 10.08
C GLU A 54 -10.59 14.23 9.06
N VAL A 55 -9.95 13.08 9.35
CA VAL A 55 -9.03 12.42 8.41
C VAL A 55 -9.78 11.96 7.16
N THR A 56 -10.99 11.42 7.31
CA THR A 56 -11.86 11.04 6.19
C THR A 56 -12.23 12.26 5.34
N ARG A 57 -12.60 13.37 5.99
CA ARG A 57 -12.91 14.63 5.30
C ARG A 57 -11.70 15.14 4.50
N LYS A 58 -10.49 15.05 5.06
CA LYS A 58 -9.25 15.41 4.34
C LYS A 58 -9.00 14.50 3.16
N TYR A 59 -9.19 13.18 3.31
CA TYR A 59 -9.07 12.22 2.21
C TYR A 59 -10.02 12.59 1.05
N ASN A 60 -11.29 12.84 1.35
CA ASN A 60 -12.28 13.24 0.35
C ASN A 60 -11.88 14.53 -0.38
N ALA A 61 -11.28 15.50 0.33
CA ALA A 61 -10.78 16.72 -0.29
C ALA A 61 -9.60 16.45 -1.26
N PHE A 62 -8.73 15.50 -0.93
CA PHE A 62 -7.66 15.05 -1.84
C PHE A 62 -8.22 14.38 -3.08
N GLU A 63 -9.22 13.50 -2.94
CA GLU A 63 -9.88 12.85 -4.06
C GLU A 63 -10.57 13.86 -4.99
N LEU A 64 -11.38 14.77 -4.43
CA LEU A 64 -12.07 15.80 -5.20
C LEU A 64 -11.07 16.68 -5.98
N LYS A 65 -9.96 17.06 -5.33
CA LYS A 65 -8.90 17.83 -5.97
C LYS A 65 -8.22 17.02 -7.08
N ALA A 66 -7.92 15.75 -6.83
CA ALA A 66 -7.31 14.86 -7.81
C ALA A 66 -8.20 14.79 -9.06
N LEU A 67 -9.47 14.41 -8.90
CA LEU A 67 -10.43 14.23 -9.99
C LEU A 67 -10.67 15.53 -10.75
N GLY A 68 -10.96 16.63 -10.04
CA GLY A 68 -11.30 17.91 -10.64
C GLY A 68 -10.15 18.57 -11.39
N SER A 69 -8.90 18.26 -11.04
CA SER A 69 -7.69 18.81 -11.68
C SER A 69 -6.88 17.76 -12.45
N GLN A 70 -7.38 16.53 -12.58
CA GLN A 70 -6.68 15.40 -13.22
C GLN A 70 -5.26 15.19 -12.69
N LEU A 71 -5.08 15.36 -11.37
CA LEU A 71 -3.79 15.16 -10.70
C LEU A 71 -3.60 13.69 -10.32
N HIS A 72 -2.33 13.29 -10.21
CA HIS A 72 -1.98 12.01 -9.58
C HIS A 72 -2.33 12.06 -8.08
N LEU A 73 -2.84 10.95 -7.56
CA LEU A 73 -3.11 10.76 -6.14
C LEU A 73 -2.38 9.50 -5.67
N THR A 74 -1.62 9.63 -4.59
CA THR A 74 -0.95 8.53 -3.90
C THR A 74 -1.50 8.43 -2.49
N VAL A 75 -1.84 7.23 -2.05
CA VAL A 75 -2.43 6.97 -0.73
C VAL A 75 -1.60 5.90 -0.01
N GLU A 76 -1.15 6.19 1.21
CA GLU A 76 -0.50 5.20 2.06
C GLU A 76 -1.50 4.43 2.91
N THR A 77 -1.22 3.15 3.15
CA THR A 77 -2.10 2.31 3.97
C THR A 77 -1.38 1.10 4.57
N ASN A 78 -1.95 0.53 5.64
CA ASN A 78 -1.60 -0.83 6.08
C ASN A 78 -2.53 -1.89 5.46
N LEU A 79 -3.43 -1.49 4.57
CA LEU A 79 -4.38 -2.34 3.84
C LEU A 79 -5.31 -3.13 4.77
N ARG A 80 -5.89 -2.48 5.79
CA ARG A 80 -6.77 -3.12 6.79
C ARG A 80 -8.14 -3.54 6.25
N ASN A 81 -8.57 -2.96 5.14
CA ASN A 81 -9.86 -3.23 4.51
C ASN A 81 -9.75 -3.01 2.98
N ASP A 82 -10.85 -3.23 2.29
CA ASP A 82 -11.03 -3.15 0.84
C ASP A 82 -11.43 -1.76 0.33
N PHE A 83 -11.65 -0.78 1.21
CA PHE A 83 -12.06 0.57 0.83
C PHE A 83 -11.21 1.16 -0.31
N LEU A 84 -9.88 1.06 -0.23
CA LEU A 84 -9.00 1.64 -1.26
C LEU A 84 -9.02 0.85 -2.58
N ALA A 85 -9.49 -0.40 -2.58
CA ALA A 85 -9.77 -1.15 -3.81
C ALA A 85 -11.10 -0.69 -4.44
N ASP A 86 -12.14 -0.41 -3.64
CA ASP A 86 -13.37 0.23 -4.16
C ASP A 86 -13.04 1.59 -4.79
N ARG A 87 -12.15 2.36 -4.14
CA ARG A 87 -11.68 3.63 -4.69
C ARG A 87 -10.84 3.43 -5.95
N ALA A 88 -10.03 2.38 -6.03
CA ALA A 88 -9.28 2.08 -7.25
C ALA A 88 -10.23 1.88 -8.44
N GLU A 89 -11.24 1.02 -8.32
CA GLU A 89 -12.24 0.81 -9.38
C GLU A 89 -12.93 2.11 -9.77
N PHE A 90 -13.34 2.92 -8.79
CA PHE A 90 -13.90 4.24 -9.05
C PHE A 90 -12.94 5.15 -9.85
N PHE A 91 -11.67 5.23 -9.47
CA PHE A 91 -10.68 6.04 -10.19
C PHE A 91 -10.42 5.49 -11.61
N HIS A 92 -10.40 4.17 -11.78
CA HIS A 92 -10.29 3.52 -13.09
C HIS A 92 -11.42 3.95 -14.02
N GLU A 93 -12.67 3.90 -13.55
CA GLU A 93 -13.85 4.37 -14.29
C GLU A 93 -13.77 5.86 -14.68
N HIS A 94 -13.01 6.65 -13.92
CA HIS A 94 -12.78 8.08 -14.18
C HIS A 94 -11.49 8.34 -14.98
N GLY A 95 -10.94 7.32 -15.64
CA GLY A 95 -9.82 7.45 -16.58
C GLY A 95 -8.45 7.53 -15.92
N TYR A 96 -8.31 7.01 -14.70
CA TYR A 96 -7.01 6.88 -14.02
C TYR A 96 -6.41 5.50 -14.27
N GLU A 97 -5.08 5.44 -14.32
CA GLU A 97 -4.35 4.20 -14.13
C GLU A 97 -4.28 3.89 -12.64
N THR A 98 -4.73 2.71 -12.24
CA THR A 98 -4.72 2.28 -10.84
C THR A 98 -3.56 1.34 -10.56
N ARG A 99 -2.82 1.61 -9.50
CA ARG A 99 -1.66 0.79 -9.12
C ARG A 99 -1.65 0.53 -7.63
N LEU A 100 -1.41 -0.72 -7.25
CA LEU A 100 -1.06 -1.12 -5.90
C LEU A 100 0.42 -1.47 -5.84
N ILE A 101 1.15 -0.83 -4.93
CA ILE A 101 2.48 -1.27 -4.50
C ILE A 101 2.33 -1.84 -3.10
N TYR A 102 2.71 -3.09 -2.89
CA TYR A 102 2.74 -3.69 -1.56
C TYR A 102 4.18 -3.97 -1.12
N MET A 103 4.56 -3.43 0.01
CA MET A 103 5.87 -3.61 0.63
C MET A 103 5.82 -4.71 1.69
N LEU A 104 6.63 -5.75 1.53
CA LEU A 104 6.75 -6.86 2.47
C LEU A 104 7.86 -6.63 3.49
N LEU A 105 7.70 -7.25 4.67
CA LEU A 105 8.74 -7.39 5.70
C LEU A 105 8.87 -8.87 6.11
N PRO A 106 10.05 -9.30 6.59
CA PRO A 106 10.33 -10.72 6.87
C PRO A 106 9.45 -11.30 7.96
N ASP A 107 9.22 -10.52 9.02
CA ASP A 107 8.50 -10.95 10.20
C ASP A 107 7.99 -9.76 11.01
N LEU A 108 7.10 -10.06 11.94
CA LEU A 108 6.51 -9.09 12.85
C LEU A 108 7.56 -8.41 13.74
N SER A 109 8.60 -9.13 14.18
CA SER A 109 9.70 -8.56 14.97
C SER A 109 10.41 -7.43 14.22
N THR A 110 10.70 -7.62 12.94
CA THR A 110 11.31 -6.60 12.08
C THR A 110 10.43 -5.35 12.00
N SER A 111 9.12 -5.52 11.88
CA SER A 111 8.14 -4.42 11.90
C SER A 111 8.21 -3.66 13.23
N MET A 112 8.12 -4.37 14.36
CA MET A 112 8.18 -3.76 15.70
C MET A 112 9.50 -3.02 15.94
N ASP A 113 10.64 -3.63 15.60
CA ASP A 113 11.97 -3.04 15.79
C ASP A 113 12.12 -1.73 15.02
N ARG A 114 11.64 -1.70 13.77
CA ARG A 114 11.66 -0.49 12.94
C ARG A 114 10.73 0.59 13.48
N VAL A 115 9.55 0.24 13.99
CA VAL A 115 8.65 1.20 14.65
C VAL A 115 9.31 1.77 15.91
N ASN A 116 9.89 0.92 16.75
CA ASN A 116 10.58 1.32 17.98
C ASN A 116 11.76 2.26 17.69
N LEU A 117 12.54 1.99 16.64
CA LEU A 117 13.63 2.86 16.20
C LEU A 117 13.10 4.25 15.79
N ARG A 118 11.98 4.30 15.06
CA ARG A 118 11.33 5.55 14.64
C ARG A 118 10.77 6.34 15.83
N VAL A 119 10.17 5.68 16.82
CA VAL A 119 9.67 6.33 18.05
C VAL A 119 10.81 6.99 18.81
N LYS A 120 11.95 6.31 18.96
CA LYS A 120 13.17 6.88 19.57
C LYS A 120 13.67 8.13 18.83
N GLN A 121 13.35 8.27 17.54
CA GLN A 121 13.72 9.40 16.68
C GLN A 121 12.63 10.50 16.59
N LYS A 122 11.71 10.58 17.57
CA LYS A 122 10.56 11.52 17.63
C LYS A 122 9.36 11.18 16.74
N GLY A 123 9.21 9.93 16.33
CA GLY A 123 8.01 9.45 15.63
C GLY A 123 6.81 9.14 16.56
N HIS A 124 5.65 8.86 15.97
CA HIS A 124 4.43 8.48 16.71
C HIS A 124 4.51 7.08 17.28
N PHE A 125 4.02 6.93 18.52
CA PHE A 125 3.80 5.65 19.16
C PHE A 125 2.68 4.90 18.46
N VAL A 126 2.87 3.60 18.25
CA VAL A 126 1.86 2.67 17.76
C VAL A 126 1.93 1.46 18.69
N ASP A 127 0.80 1.02 19.22
CA ASP A 127 0.76 -0.12 20.13
C ASP A 127 1.06 -1.44 19.39
N ALA A 128 1.57 -2.43 20.12
CA ALA A 128 2.03 -3.70 19.55
C ALA A 128 0.90 -4.51 18.89
N ASP A 129 -0.32 -4.46 19.44
CA ASP A 129 -1.47 -5.18 18.90
C ASP A 129 -1.92 -4.59 17.57
N SER A 130 -1.90 -3.26 17.43
CA SER A 130 -2.10 -2.56 16.16
C SER A 130 -1.04 -2.95 15.12
N ILE A 131 0.24 -3.03 15.50
CA ILE A 131 1.33 -3.44 14.60
C ILE A 131 1.12 -4.87 14.12
N LYS A 132 0.78 -5.79 15.04
CA LYS A 132 0.48 -7.19 14.72
C LYS A 132 -0.70 -7.30 13.75
N THR A 133 -1.80 -6.64 14.08
CA THR A 133 -3.02 -6.63 13.26
C THR A 133 -2.72 -6.09 11.86
N ASN A 134 -1.95 -5.00 11.75
CA ASN A 134 -1.51 -4.43 10.47
C ASN A 134 -0.69 -5.41 9.64
N PHE A 135 0.22 -6.14 10.29
CA PHE A 135 1.11 -7.08 9.63
C PHE A 135 0.34 -8.26 9.03
N GLU A 136 -0.56 -8.84 9.80
CA GLU A 136 -1.33 -10.02 9.40
C GLU A 136 -2.45 -9.65 8.43
N LYS A 137 -3.34 -8.72 8.82
CA LYS A 137 -4.53 -8.36 8.02
C LYS A 137 -4.18 -7.68 6.71
N GLY A 138 -3.11 -6.88 6.70
CA GLY A 138 -2.66 -6.23 5.47
C GLY A 138 -2.29 -7.22 4.38
N LEU A 139 -1.66 -8.34 4.75
CA LEU A 139 -1.26 -9.37 3.81
C LEU A 139 -2.44 -10.22 3.34
N GLU A 140 -3.35 -10.57 4.26
CA GLU A 140 -4.60 -11.26 3.90
C GLU A 140 -5.42 -10.45 2.88
N ASN A 141 -5.57 -9.14 3.13
CA ASN A 141 -6.31 -8.26 2.23
C ASN A 141 -5.61 -8.03 0.89
N LEU A 142 -4.28 -8.04 0.86
CA LEU A 142 -3.54 -7.97 -0.40
C LEU A 142 -3.99 -9.10 -1.33
N VAL A 143 -4.03 -10.33 -0.83
CA VAL A 143 -4.41 -11.50 -1.64
C VAL A 143 -5.86 -11.37 -2.12
N SER A 144 -6.76 -10.84 -1.29
CA SER A 144 -8.17 -10.71 -1.67
C SER A 144 -8.44 -9.59 -2.68
N ILE A 145 -7.74 -8.46 -2.61
CA ILE A 145 -8.08 -7.26 -3.40
C ILE A 145 -7.12 -6.95 -4.55
N ALA A 146 -5.96 -7.63 -4.63
CA ALA A 146 -4.93 -7.35 -5.63
C ALA A 146 -5.45 -7.29 -7.08
N HIS A 147 -6.41 -8.14 -7.43
CA HIS A 147 -6.97 -8.24 -8.78
C HIS A 147 -7.86 -7.04 -9.18
N ARG A 148 -8.22 -6.17 -8.22
CA ARG A 148 -9.06 -4.97 -8.41
C ARG A 148 -8.26 -3.74 -8.87
N PHE A 149 -6.95 -3.89 -9.07
CA PHE A 149 -6.06 -2.85 -9.58
C PHE A 149 -5.58 -3.21 -11.00
N ASP A 150 -5.30 -2.21 -11.84
CA ASP A 150 -4.72 -2.43 -13.17
C ASP A 150 -3.32 -3.03 -13.07
N GLN A 151 -2.57 -2.61 -12.03
CA GLN A 151 -1.21 -3.05 -11.77
C GLN A 151 -0.96 -3.34 -10.30
N LEU A 152 -0.19 -4.41 -10.06
CA LEU A 152 0.35 -4.75 -8.76
C LEU A 152 1.87 -4.82 -8.84
N MET A 153 2.55 -4.26 -7.84
CA MET A 153 3.96 -4.51 -7.58
C MET A 153 4.17 -4.99 -6.15
N ILE A 154 4.90 -6.09 -6.01
CA ILE A 154 5.33 -6.61 -4.72
C ILE A 154 6.82 -6.28 -4.54
N LEU A 155 7.12 -5.58 -3.45
CA LEU A 155 8.47 -5.13 -3.10
C LEU A 155 8.90 -5.73 -1.77
N SER A 156 10.16 -6.12 -1.64
CA SER A 156 10.78 -6.40 -0.34
C SER A 156 11.26 -5.09 0.29
N GLY A 157 10.70 -4.70 1.43
CA GLY A 157 11.22 -3.63 2.28
C GLY A 157 12.39 -4.08 3.17
N ALA A 158 12.80 -5.35 3.07
CA ALA A 158 13.95 -5.91 3.76
C ALA A 158 15.18 -5.82 2.86
N ASN A 159 16.16 -5.00 3.25
CA ASN A 159 17.46 -4.97 2.59
C ASN A 159 18.29 -6.14 3.13
N THR A 160 18.58 -7.12 2.28
CA THR A 160 19.42 -8.28 2.62
C THR A 160 20.91 -7.99 2.50
N SER A 161 21.29 -6.81 2.02
CA SER A 161 22.68 -6.37 1.86
C SER A 161 22.87 -4.97 2.43
N LEU A 162 23.92 -4.79 3.23
CA LEU A 162 24.32 -3.50 3.82
C LEU A 162 24.54 -2.39 2.77
N GLU A 163 24.75 -2.76 1.51
CA GLU A 163 25.02 -1.84 0.40
C GLU A 163 23.77 -1.39 -0.39
N LYS A 164 22.63 -2.09 -0.25
CA LYS A 164 21.40 -1.74 -0.99
C LYS A 164 20.43 -1.03 -0.08
N THR A 165 20.16 0.23 -0.39
CA THR A 165 19.12 1.04 0.27
C THR A 165 17.76 0.92 -0.43
N GLN A 166 17.72 0.32 -1.61
CA GLN A 166 16.52 0.22 -2.44
C GLN A 166 15.78 -1.11 -2.23
N PRO A 167 14.44 -1.09 -2.27
CA PRO A 167 13.61 -2.26 -2.07
C PRO A 167 13.75 -3.17 -3.28
N GLN A 168 13.81 -4.48 -3.04
CA GLN A 168 13.91 -5.45 -4.12
C GLN A 168 12.52 -5.63 -4.76
N LEU A 169 12.41 -5.45 -6.08
CA LEU A 169 11.22 -5.88 -6.82
C LEU A 169 11.13 -7.41 -6.83
N LEU A 170 10.00 -7.94 -6.36
CA LEU A 170 9.73 -9.38 -6.29
C LEU A 170 8.80 -9.85 -7.41
N LEU A 171 7.72 -9.11 -7.66
CA LEU A 171 6.71 -9.45 -8.66
C LEU A 171 6.07 -8.17 -9.21
N THR A 172 5.81 -8.14 -10.51
CA THR A 172 4.93 -7.16 -11.16
C THR A 172 3.83 -7.90 -11.90
N VAL A 173 2.59 -7.53 -11.63
CA VAL A 173 1.42 -7.90 -12.39
C VAL A 173 0.92 -6.67 -13.13
N LYS A 174 0.61 -6.81 -14.40
CA LYS A 174 0.00 -5.76 -15.21
C LYS A 174 -1.07 -6.38 -16.09
N ASP A 175 -2.24 -5.72 -16.14
CA ASP A 175 -3.36 -6.17 -16.96
C ASP A 175 -3.70 -7.65 -16.68
N GLN A 176 -3.70 -8.02 -15.40
CA GLN A 176 -3.94 -9.39 -14.88
C GLN A 176 -2.90 -10.45 -15.30
N ASN A 177 -1.77 -10.04 -15.90
CA ASN A 177 -0.70 -10.93 -16.32
C ASN A 177 0.59 -10.68 -15.54
N ILE A 178 1.35 -11.75 -15.29
CA ILE A 178 2.68 -11.63 -14.69
C ILE A 178 3.62 -10.96 -15.69
N ALA A 179 3.97 -9.70 -15.42
CA ALA A 179 4.84 -8.91 -16.29
C ALA A 179 6.32 -9.10 -15.95
N GLN A 180 6.63 -9.28 -14.66
CA GLN A 180 7.99 -9.49 -14.19
C GLN A 180 7.98 -10.29 -12.89
N LYS A 181 8.97 -11.17 -12.71
CA LYS A 181 9.25 -11.87 -11.47
C LYS A 181 10.75 -11.82 -11.19
N ALA A 182 11.13 -11.64 -9.93
CA ALA A 182 12.53 -11.70 -9.53
C ALA A 182 13.11 -13.10 -9.76
N ILE A 183 14.35 -13.15 -10.25
CA ILE A 183 15.10 -14.41 -10.39
C ILE A 183 15.30 -15.04 -9.00
N ASN A 184 15.65 -14.22 -8.01
CA ASN A 184 15.92 -14.65 -6.64
C ASN A 184 14.88 -14.03 -5.69
N VAL A 185 13.83 -14.79 -5.39
CA VAL A 185 12.87 -14.42 -4.34
C VAL A 185 13.40 -14.93 -2.99
N PRO A 186 13.53 -14.08 -1.95
CA PRO A 186 13.94 -14.52 -0.63
C PRO A 186 13.01 -15.59 -0.05
N LEU A 187 13.58 -16.62 0.59
CA LEU A 187 12.82 -17.77 1.12
C LEU A 187 11.66 -17.36 2.03
N TRP A 188 11.83 -16.32 2.85
CA TRP A 188 10.80 -15.86 3.80
C TRP A 188 9.53 -15.31 3.13
N CYS A 189 9.59 -14.88 1.85
CA CYS A 189 8.42 -14.41 1.11
C CYS A 189 8.11 -15.25 -0.13
N LEU A 190 8.77 -16.39 -0.31
CA LEU A 190 8.59 -17.22 -1.48
C LEU A 190 7.13 -17.63 -1.64
N ASP A 191 6.52 -18.15 -0.56
CA ASP A 191 5.13 -18.60 -0.55
C ASP A 191 4.15 -17.46 -0.83
N ILE A 192 4.43 -16.25 -0.32
CA ILE A 192 3.61 -15.06 -0.59
C ILE A 192 3.62 -14.72 -2.08
N VAL A 193 4.81 -14.70 -2.69
CA VAL A 193 4.97 -14.38 -4.12
C VAL A 193 4.33 -15.45 -4.98
N GLN A 194 4.48 -16.73 -4.63
CA GLN A 194 3.86 -17.86 -5.33
C GLN A 194 2.32 -17.80 -5.24
N ASN A 195 1.76 -17.57 -4.06
CA ASN A 195 0.31 -17.45 -3.88
C ASN A 195 -0.29 -16.34 -4.76
N ILE A 196 0.39 -15.19 -4.85
CA ILE A 196 -0.05 -14.09 -5.71
C ILE A 196 0.10 -14.46 -7.19
N GLU A 197 1.19 -15.11 -7.58
CA GLU A 197 1.38 -15.59 -8.95
C GLU A 197 0.29 -16.59 -9.38
N GLU A 198 -0.07 -17.53 -8.50
CA GLU A 198 -1.13 -18.50 -8.72
C GLU A 198 -2.51 -17.83 -8.84
N LEU A 199 -2.80 -16.82 -8.01
CA LEU A 199 -4.03 -16.03 -8.09
C LEU A 199 -4.23 -15.45 -9.50
N PHE A 200 -3.18 -14.82 -10.06
CA PHE A 200 -3.26 -14.21 -11.39
C PHE A 200 -3.16 -15.22 -12.53
N SER A 201 -2.51 -16.36 -12.31
CA SER A 201 -2.50 -17.47 -13.29
C SER A 201 -3.87 -18.16 -13.40
N SER A 202 -4.56 -18.33 -12.27
CA SER A 202 -5.87 -18.98 -12.18
C SER A 202 -7.01 -18.13 -12.72
N ASN A 203 -6.98 -16.81 -12.47
CA ASN A 203 -7.97 -15.86 -13.01
C ASN A 203 -7.95 -15.77 -14.55
N ASN A 204 -6.81 -16.05 -15.18
CA ASN A 204 -6.72 -16.11 -16.63
C ASN A 204 -7.43 -17.35 -17.21
N LEU A 205 -7.50 -18.47 -16.47
CA LEU A 205 -8.18 -19.70 -16.88
C LEU A 205 -9.71 -19.58 -16.82
N THR A 206 -10.26 -18.83 -15.88
CA THR A 206 -11.72 -18.66 -15.72
C THR A 206 -12.31 -17.67 -16.74
N ARG A 207 -11.59 -16.60 -17.10
CA ARG A 207 -12.03 -15.67 -18.17
C ARG A 207 -11.88 -16.23 -19.59
N GLY A 208 -11.02 -17.22 -19.80
CA GLY A 208 -10.88 -17.92 -21.08
C GLY A 208 -12.04 -18.85 -21.44
N ARG A 209 -12.89 -19.22 -20.47
CA ARG A 209 -14.06 -20.11 -20.67
C ARG A 209 -15.41 -19.38 -20.82
N SER A 210 -15.45 -18.06 -20.63
CA SER A 210 -16.67 -17.26 -20.78
C SER A 210 -16.75 -16.51 -22.11
N ARG A 211 -15.86 -16.84 -23.05
CA ARG A 211 -15.88 -16.37 -24.44
C ARG A 211 -15.94 -17.56 -25.39
N ASP A 212 -17.02 -18.32 -25.33
CA ASP A 212 -17.49 -19.22 -26.40
C ASP A 212 -19.02 -19.11 -26.48
#